data_AF-A0A5P9F066-F1
#
_entry.id   AF-A0A5P9F066-F1
#
_cell.length_a   1.000
_cell.length_b   1.000
_cell.length_c   1.000
_cell.angle_alpha   90.00
_cell.angle_beta   90.00
_cell.angle_gamma   90.00
#
_symmetry.space_group_name_H-M   'P 1'
#
loop_
_entity.id
_entity.type
_entity.pdbx_description
1 polymer ?
#
loop_
_entity_poly.entity_id
_entity_poly.type
_entity_poly.pdbx_seq_one_letter_code
_entity_poly.pdbx_strand_id
1 'polypeptide(L)'
;MKNISLVNDKELVDQLRKTIKAINAKLIESDEDIIREYLRKYERALEAVNRNVNVAEQREKLSKLLNCARGYLEYSSCYNQDFLNEMGVSEMIVKKRL
;
A
#
# COMPACT_ATOMS: atom_id res chain seq x y z
N MET A 1 14.88 0.11 -19.75
CA MET A 1 14.25 -0.20 -18.45
C MET A 1 13.75 -1.64 -18.52
N LYS A 2 14.17 -2.53 -17.61
CA LYS A 2 13.71 -3.92 -17.63
C LYS A 2 12.25 -3.96 -17.17
N ASN A 3 11.35 -4.44 -18.03
CA ASN A 3 9.97 -4.76 -17.67
C ASN A 3 9.99 -5.99 -16.75
N ILE A 4 10.14 -5.77 -15.44
CA ILE A 4 10.01 -6.84 -14.45
C ILE A 4 8.51 -7.07 -14.26
N SER A 5 8.04 -8.27 -14.59
CA SER A 5 6.69 -8.70 -14.23
C SER A 5 6.56 -8.65 -12.71
N LEU A 6 5.55 -7.95 -12.19
CA LEU A 6 5.25 -7.88 -10.76
C LEU A 6 4.20 -8.92 -10.35
N VAL A 7 3.73 -9.74 -11.31
CA VAL A 7 2.75 -10.79 -11.07
C VAL A 7 3.30 -11.78 -10.05
N ASN A 8 2.52 -12.00 -8.98
CA ASN A 8 2.88 -12.92 -7.88
C ASN A 8 4.22 -12.60 -7.22
N ASP A 9 4.62 -11.31 -7.20
CA ASP A 9 5.77 -10.94 -6.41
C ASP A 9 5.51 -11.20 -4.92
N LYS A 10 6.11 -12.27 -4.40
CA LYS A 10 5.81 -12.77 -3.06
C LYS A 10 6.10 -11.74 -1.97
N GLU A 11 7.23 -11.04 -2.08
CA GLU A 11 7.64 -10.02 -1.10
C GLU A 11 6.61 -8.87 -1.06
N LEU A 12 6.24 -8.35 -2.23
CA LEU A 12 5.26 -7.27 -2.34
C LEU A 12 3.87 -7.72 -1.88
N VAL A 13 3.41 -8.91 -2.28
CA VAL A 13 2.12 -9.47 -1.87
C VAL A 13 2.05 -9.64 -0.36
N ASP A 14 3.07 -10.24 0.25
CA ASP A 14 3.13 -10.46 1.70
C ASP A 14 3.11 -9.11 2.44
N GLN A 15 3.87 -8.12 1.97
CA GLN A 15 3.86 -6.79 2.59
C GLN A 15 2.53 -6.07 2.43
N LEU A 16 1.90 -6.09 1.24
CA LEU A 16 0.60 -5.46 1.02
C LEU A 16 -0.48 -6.06 1.94
N ARG A 17 -0.49 -7.39 2.12
CA ARG A 17 -1.39 -8.07 3.06
C ARG A 17 -1.15 -7.64 4.51
N LYS A 18 0.11 -7.52 4.90
CA LYS A 18 0.50 -7.05 6.24
C LYS A 18 0.03 -5.62 6.49
N THR A 19 0.23 -4.72 5.52
CA THR A 19 -0.25 -3.33 5.61
C THR A 19 -1.77 -3.25 5.66
N ILE A 20 -2.49 -4.00 4.83
CA ILE A 20 -3.97 -4.07 4.87
C ILE A 20 -4.46 -4.50 6.26
N LYS A 21 -3.81 -5.50 6.87
CA LYS A 21 -4.16 -5.94 8.23
C LYS A 21 -3.97 -4.82 9.27
N ALA A 22 -2.87 -4.08 9.19
CA ALA A 22 -2.58 -2.97 10.10
C ALA A 22 -3.55 -1.79 9.91
N ILE A 23 -3.90 -1.45 8.67
CA ILE A 23 -4.91 -0.42 8.34
C ILE A 23 -6.28 -0.82 8.91
N ASN A 24 -6.69 -2.08 8.75
CA ASN A 24 -7.94 -2.57 9.32
C ASN A 24 -7.95 -2.51 10.87
N ALA A 25 -6.84 -2.87 11.53
CA ALA A 25 -6.73 -2.72 12.97
C ALA A 25 -6.92 -1.27 13.41
N LYS A 26 -6.29 -0.31 12.71
CA LYS A 26 -6.46 1.11 12.95
C LYS A 26 -7.91 1.59 12.72
N LEU A 27 -8.61 1.07 11.72
CA LEU A 27 -10.02 1.41 11.48
C LEU A 27 -10.97 0.89 12.56
N ILE A 28 -10.60 -0.19 13.26
CA ILE A 28 -11.35 -0.67 14.43
C ILE A 28 -11.20 0.30 15.59
N GLU A 29 -10.00 0.87 15.78
CA GLU A 29 -9.70 1.84 16.83
C GLU A 29 -10.25 3.23 16.53
N SER A 30 -10.24 3.63 15.26
CA SER A 30 -10.56 4.99 14.82
C SER A 30 -11.16 4.96 13.42
N ASP A 31 -12.44 5.29 13.31
CA ASP A 31 -13.18 5.29 12.05
C ASP A 31 -12.90 6.56 11.22
N GLU A 32 -11.71 6.63 10.65
CA GLU A 32 -11.23 7.79 9.88
C GLU A 32 -11.39 7.56 8.37
N ASP A 33 -12.11 8.47 7.69
CA ASP A 33 -12.37 8.39 6.25
C ASP A 33 -11.10 8.29 5.40
N ILE A 34 -10.05 9.03 5.78
CA ILE A 34 -8.74 9.00 5.10
C ILE A 34 -8.10 7.61 5.16
N ILE A 35 -8.28 6.89 6.26
CA ILE A 35 -7.75 5.55 6.46
C ILE A 35 -8.56 4.53 5.64
N ARG A 36 -9.88 4.73 5.52
CA ARG A 36 -10.73 3.94 4.59
C ARG A 36 -10.30 4.13 3.13
N GLU A 37 -9.92 5.35 2.76
CA GLU A 37 -9.39 5.62 1.42
C GLU A 37 -8.08 4.87 1.17
N TYR A 38 -7.15 4.89 2.14
CA TYR A 38 -5.91 4.12 2.04
C TYR A 38 -6.16 2.63 1.93
N LEU A 39 -7.06 2.06 2.75
CA LEU A 39 -7.44 0.66 2.66
C LEU A 39 -7.82 0.26 1.23
N ARG A 40 -8.72 1.03 0.60
CA ARG A 40 -9.17 0.78 -0.78
C ARG A 40 -8.02 0.85 -1.80
N LYS A 41 -7.05 1.75 -1.61
CA LYS A 41 -5.86 1.82 -2.48
C LYS A 41 -5.01 0.57 -2.36
N TYR A 42 -4.75 0.11 -1.14
CA TYR A 42 -3.97 -1.10 -0.87
C TYR A 42 -4.64 -2.37 -1.40
N GLU A 43 -5.96 -2.52 -1.22
CA GLU A 43 -6.72 -3.65 -1.74
C GLU A 43 -6.66 -3.72 -3.27
N ARG A 44 -6.84 -2.58 -3.96
CA ARG A 44 -6.72 -2.51 -5.43
C ARG A 44 -5.32 -2.83 -5.92
N ALA A 45 -4.29 -2.38 -5.21
CA ALA A 45 -2.91 -2.71 -5.55
C ALA A 45 -2.64 -4.21 -5.38
N LEU A 46 -3.11 -4.82 -4.29
CA LEU A 46 -2.98 -6.26 -4.06
C LEU A 46 -3.72 -7.08 -5.12
N GLU A 47 -4.93 -6.67 -5.50
CA GLU A 47 -5.70 -7.28 -6.58
C GLU A 47 -4.95 -7.23 -7.92
N ALA A 48 -4.37 -6.07 -8.26
CA ALA A 48 -3.60 -5.90 -9.49
C ALA A 48 -2.32 -6.76 -9.52
N VAL A 49 -1.64 -6.94 -8.39
CA VAL A 49 -0.43 -7.78 -8.29
C VAL A 49 -0.74 -9.28 -8.36
N ASN A 50 -1.88 -9.71 -7.81
CA ASN A 50 -2.31 -11.12 -7.84
C ASN A 50 -2.96 -11.51 -9.18
N ARG A 51 -3.58 -10.56 -9.89
CA ARG A 51 -4.19 -10.81 -11.19
C ARG A 51 -3.17 -10.65 -12.31
N ASN A 52 -3.35 -11.42 -13.38
CA ASN A 52 -2.58 -11.28 -14.60
C ASN A 52 -3.06 -10.08 -15.45
N VAL A 53 -3.23 -8.91 -14.82
CA VAL A 53 -3.49 -7.65 -15.51
C VAL A 53 -2.20 -7.17 -16.16
N ASN A 54 -2.31 -6.24 -17.12
CA ASN A 54 -1.12 -5.73 -17.80
C ASN A 54 -0.21 -4.94 -16.82
N VAL A 55 1.09 -4.92 -17.12
CA VAL A 55 2.12 -4.30 -16.26
C VAL A 55 1.86 -2.81 -16.04
N ALA A 56 1.27 -2.10 -17.01
CA ALA A 56 0.96 -0.69 -16.89
C ALA A 56 -0.10 -0.44 -15.82
N GLU A 57 -1.15 -1.26 -15.77
CA GLU A 57 -2.19 -1.22 -14.75
C GLU A 57 -1.63 -1.55 -13.37
N GLN A 58 -0.77 -2.56 -13.25
CA GLN A 58 -0.10 -2.87 -11.98
C GLN A 58 0.69 -1.66 -11.45
N ARG A 59 1.48 -1.03 -12.33
CA ARG A 59 2.26 0.16 -12.00
C ARG A 59 1.37 1.33 -11.58
N GLU A 60 0.26 1.56 -12.29
CA GLU A 60 -0.71 2.63 -11.98
C GLU A 60 -1.37 2.43 -10.60
N LYS A 61 -1.71 1.19 -10.22
CA LYS A 61 -2.27 0.93 -8.89
C LYS A 61 -1.22 1.06 -7.79
N LEU A 62 0.00 0.55 -8.02
CA LEU A 62 1.09 0.61 -7.05
C LEU A 62 1.59 2.04 -6.83
N SER A 63 1.66 2.87 -7.87
CA SER A 63 2.10 4.27 -7.73
C SER A 63 1.17 5.10 -6.84
N LYS A 64 -0.11 4.70 -6.70
CA LYS A 64 -1.07 5.37 -5.81
C LYS A 64 -0.80 5.10 -4.32
N LEU A 65 0.03 4.12 -3.99
CA LEU A 65 0.46 3.86 -2.62
C LEU A 65 1.56 4.83 -2.17
N LEU A 66 2.28 5.43 -3.12
CA LEU A 66 3.36 6.36 -2.81
C LEU A 66 2.81 7.60 -2.10
N ASN A 67 3.52 8.03 -1.06
CA ASN A 67 3.20 9.18 -0.22
C ASN A 67 1.92 9.04 0.61
N CYS A 68 1.28 7.86 0.68
CA CYS A 68 0.13 7.68 1.58
C CYS A 68 0.55 7.79 3.06
N ALA A 69 1.72 7.26 3.44
CA ALA A 69 2.23 7.39 4.81
C ALA A 69 2.53 8.85 5.15
N ARG A 70 3.18 9.57 4.23
CA ARG A 70 3.45 11.00 4.39
C ARG A 70 2.16 11.83 4.47
N GLY A 71 1.20 11.55 3.60
CA GLY A 71 -0.09 12.24 3.60
C GLY A 71 -0.84 12.07 4.93
N TYR A 72 -0.75 10.90 5.55
CA TYR A 72 -1.32 10.72 6.88
C TYR A 72 -0.56 11.47 7.97
N LEU A 73 0.77 11.54 7.92
CA LEU A 73 1.55 12.32 8.87
C LEU A 73 1.24 13.82 8.81
N GLU A 74 0.88 14.32 7.62
CA GLU A 74 0.40 15.70 7.44
C GLU A 74 -1.02 15.88 8.01
N TYR A 75 -1.84 14.83 8.04
CA TYR A 75 -3.18 14.82 8.63
C TYR A 75 -3.16 14.65 10.17
N SER A 76 -2.24 13.86 10.71
CA SER A 76 -2.17 13.49 12.12
C SER A 76 -0.77 13.70 12.68
N SER A 77 -0.66 14.49 13.75
CA SER A 77 0.60 14.73 14.48
C SER A 77 1.14 13.52 15.26
N CYS A 78 0.52 12.34 15.17
CA CYS A 78 0.97 11.12 15.84
C CYS A 78 1.78 10.23 14.89
N TYR A 79 3.10 10.23 15.09
CA TYR A 79 4.08 9.57 14.22
C TYR A 79 4.28 8.08 14.52
N ASN A 80 3.99 7.64 15.74
CA ASN A 80 4.25 6.27 16.17
C ASN A 80 2.96 5.44 16.13
N GLN A 81 2.57 5.00 14.92
CA GLN A 81 1.42 4.14 14.69
C GLN A 81 1.82 2.97 13.82
N ASP A 82 1.48 1.74 14.23
CA ASP A 82 1.91 0.52 13.56
C ASP A 82 1.53 0.48 12.07
N PHE A 83 0.34 0.97 11.72
CA PHE A 83 -0.09 1.00 10.33
C PHE A 83 0.76 1.94 9.46
N LEU A 84 1.30 3.04 10.02
CA LEU A 84 2.20 3.95 9.30
C LEU A 84 3.55 3.31 9.01
N ASN A 85 4.07 2.52 9.94
CA ASN A 85 5.29 1.75 9.74
C ASN A 85 5.10 0.77 8.56
N GLU A 86 3.98 0.03 8.55
CA GLU A 86 3.71 -0.91 7.46
C GLU A 86 3.45 -0.22 6.12
N MET A 87 2.83 0.96 6.11
CA MET A 87 2.66 1.77 4.91
C MET A 87 4.01 2.25 4.37
N GLY A 88 4.92 2.72 5.23
CA GLY A 88 6.27 3.14 4.85
C GLY A 88 7.10 2.02 4.23
N VAL A 89 7.04 0.81 4.80
CA VAL A 89 7.70 -0.38 4.23
C VAL A 89 7.12 -0.71 2.85
N SER A 90 5.78 -0.69 2.71
CA SER A 90 5.13 -0.88 1.41
C SER A 90 5.60 0.14 0.37
N GLU A 91 5.66 1.42 0.71
CA GLU A 91 6.15 2.47 -0.20
C GLU A 91 7.59 2.23 -0.63
N MET A 92 8.46 1.79 0.29
CA MET A 92 9.85 1.47 -0.03
C MET A 92 9.95 0.32 -1.04
N ILE A 93 9.17 -0.76 -0.85
CA ILE A 93 9.17 -1.90 -1.78
C ILE A 93 8.65 -1.44 -3.14
N VAL A 94 7.51 -0.73 -3.18
CA VAL A 94 6.93 -0.20 -4.42
C VAL A 94 7.93 0.67 -5.18
N LYS A 95 8.65 1.58 -4.51
CA LYS A 95 9.67 2.44 -5.15
C LYS A 95 10.80 1.64 -5.82
N LYS A 96 11.14 0.45 -5.30
CA LYS A 96 12.14 -0.43 -5.93
C LYS A 96 11.62 -1.15 -7.18
N ARG A 97 10.30 -1.19 -7.39
CA ARG A 97 9.63 -1.95 -8.45
C ARG A 97 9.13 -1.11 -9.63
N LEU A 98 8.93 0.20 -9.42
CA LEU A 98 8.46 1.13 -10.44
C LEU A 98 9.63 1.68 -11.28
#